data_AF-A0A429D645-F1
#
_entry.id   AF-A0A429D645-F1
#
_cell.length_a   1.000
_cell.length_b   1.000
_cell.length_c   1.000
_cell.angle_alpha   90.00
_cell.angle_beta   90.00
_cell.angle_gamma   90.00
#
_symmetry.space_group_name_H-M   'P 1'
#
loop_
_entity.id
_entity.type
_entity.pdbx_description
1 polymer ?
#
loop_
_entity_poly.entity_id
_entity_poly.type
_entity_poly.pdbx_seq_one_letter_code
_entity_poly.pdbx_strand_id
1 'polypeptide(L)'
;MQLDVRFFPVTGTHRLSTDLVGLRANFHYGSGNVLEQHYADRTTMIWTGVSGDFAGVRQKESTLRVFETGPAQYFVTWYESGTVATAAHGEIFDGGYPIAVMADFGKSVATAAYTNPREDGGQYFLVDQATIEILDKPHGWPSFPEPRS
;
A
#
# COMPACT_ATOMS: atom_id res chain seq x y z
N MET A 1 -17.52 40.75 -10.58
CA MET A 1 -16.52 40.39 -9.57
C MET A 1 -15.84 39.11 -10.05
N GLN A 2 -14.58 39.17 -10.46
CA GLN A 2 -13.84 38.01 -10.97
C GLN A 2 -13.04 37.42 -9.81
N LEU A 3 -13.33 36.17 -9.44
CA LEU A 3 -12.63 35.47 -8.36
C LEU A 3 -11.17 35.21 -8.77
N ASP A 4 -10.24 35.73 -7.99
CA ASP A 4 -8.80 35.51 -8.18
C ASP A 4 -8.42 34.13 -7.63
N VAL A 5 -8.35 33.15 -8.53
CA VAL A 5 -8.08 31.74 -8.24
C VAL A 5 -6.62 31.45 -7.86
N ARG A 6 -5.72 32.45 -7.82
CA ARG A 6 -4.30 32.27 -7.46
C ARG A 6 -4.07 31.95 -5.98
N PHE A 7 -5.07 32.15 -5.12
CA PHE A 7 -5.00 31.89 -3.67
C PHE A 7 -5.67 30.59 -3.24
N PHE A 8 -6.28 29.85 -4.17
CA PHE A 8 -6.78 28.51 -3.90
C PHE A 8 -5.69 27.52 -4.35
N PRO A 9 -5.28 26.55 -3.51
CA PRO A 9 -4.43 25.47 -3.97
C PRO A 9 -5.14 24.80 -5.16
N VAL A 10 -4.43 24.69 -6.28
CA VAL A 10 -4.95 24.04 -7.49
C VAL A 10 -5.45 22.66 -7.07
N THR A 11 -6.75 22.41 -7.21
CA THR A 11 -7.33 21.09 -7.02
C THR A 11 -6.64 20.13 -8.00
N GLY A 12 -5.94 19.13 -7.45
CA GLY A 12 -5.37 18.02 -8.24
C GLY A 12 -3.87 18.09 -8.51
N THR A 13 -3.04 17.91 -7.49
CA THR A 13 -1.93 16.92 -7.51
C THR A 13 -1.24 16.91 -6.16
N HIS A 14 -1.68 16.03 -5.24
CA HIS A 14 -0.77 15.57 -4.20
C HIS A 14 0.41 14.90 -4.91
N ARG A 15 1.62 15.37 -4.64
CA ARG A 15 2.83 14.83 -5.27
C ARG A 15 3.01 13.39 -4.81
N LEU A 16 3.03 12.47 -5.77
CA LEU A 16 3.40 11.08 -5.50
C LEU A 16 4.90 11.03 -5.19
N SER A 17 5.26 10.28 -4.15
CA SER A 17 6.65 9.95 -3.84
C SER A 17 7.14 8.89 -4.82
N THR A 18 8.41 9.01 -5.20
CA THR A 18 9.13 8.00 -5.97
C THR A 18 10.18 7.30 -5.13
N ASP A 19 10.21 7.56 -3.84
CA ASP A 19 11.30 7.14 -2.99
C ASP A 19 11.32 5.60 -2.97
N LEU A 20 10.15 4.96 -2.83
CA LEU A 20 10.06 3.50 -2.69
C LEU A 20 10.44 2.75 -3.97
N VAL A 21 10.62 3.41 -5.12
CA VAL A 21 10.92 2.74 -6.39
C VAL A 21 12.21 1.91 -6.28
N GLY A 22 12.10 0.61 -6.53
CA GLY A 22 13.18 -0.38 -6.42
C GLY A 22 13.31 -1.02 -5.03
N LEU A 23 12.53 -0.58 -4.03
CA LEU A 23 12.51 -1.19 -2.71
C LEU A 23 11.86 -2.58 -2.76
N ARG A 24 12.47 -3.54 -2.05
CA ARG A 24 11.86 -4.84 -1.74
C ARG A 24 11.85 -5.05 -0.23
N ALA A 25 10.69 -5.40 0.32
CA ALA A 25 10.54 -5.63 1.76
C ALA A 25 9.49 -6.71 2.05
N ASN A 26 9.73 -7.51 3.08
CA ASN A 26 8.72 -8.38 3.67
C ASN A 26 7.92 -7.63 4.73
N PHE A 27 6.61 -7.79 4.67
CA PHE A 27 5.67 -7.33 5.68
C PHE A 27 5.17 -8.55 6.45
N HIS A 28 5.57 -8.65 7.71
CA HIS A 28 5.23 -9.75 8.62
C HIS A 28 4.00 -9.35 9.42
N TYR A 29 2.83 -9.77 8.96
CA TYR A 29 1.54 -9.37 9.50
C TYR A 29 1.16 -10.13 10.78
N GLY A 30 0.39 -9.50 11.66
CA GLY A 30 -0.14 -10.06 12.89
C GLY A 30 -1.06 -11.26 12.64
N SER A 31 -1.72 -11.33 11.48
CA SER A 31 -2.48 -12.51 11.05
C SER A 31 -1.61 -13.75 10.77
N GLY A 32 -0.27 -13.62 10.75
CA GLY A 32 0.66 -14.69 10.39
C GLY A 32 1.00 -14.77 8.90
N ASN A 33 0.47 -13.86 8.08
CA ASN A 33 0.85 -13.75 6.67
C ASN A 33 2.19 -13.01 6.53
N VAL A 34 3.04 -13.46 5.60
CA VAL A 34 4.22 -12.71 5.18
C VAL A 34 4.08 -12.36 3.72
N LEU A 35 4.03 -11.07 3.41
CA LEU A 35 3.90 -10.57 2.04
C LEU A 35 5.17 -9.79 1.65
N GLU A 36 5.88 -10.27 0.64
CA GLU A 36 6.94 -9.50 -0.02
C GLU A 36 6.27 -8.44 -0.91
N GLN A 37 6.63 -7.18 -0.72
CA GLN A 37 6.25 -6.08 -1.60
C GLN A 37 7.49 -5.58 -2.35
N HIS A 38 7.40 -5.56 -3.68
CA HIS A 38 8.38 -4.98 -4.58
C HIS A 38 7.77 -3.78 -5.31
N TYR A 39 8.29 -2.59 -5.02
CA TYR A 39 7.89 -1.33 -5.63
C TYR A 39 8.61 -1.14 -6.97
N ALA A 40 8.19 -1.88 -8.00
CA ALA A 40 8.92 -2.00 -9.26
C ALA A 40 9.12 -0.66 -10.00
N ASP A 41 8.11 0.20 -10.00
CA ASP A 41 8.18 1.55 -10.57
C ASP A 41 7.23 2.51 -9.84
N ARG A 42 7.02 3.72 -10.37
CA ARG A 42 6.22 4.78 -9.74
C ARG A 42 4.74 4.44 -9.56
N THR A 43 4.24 3.47 -10.31
CA THR A 43 2.83 3.09 -10.41
C THR A 43 2.61 1.59 -10.31
N THR A 44 3.69 0.81 -10.25
CA THR A 44 3.62 -0.64 -10.20
C THR A 44 4.18 -1.17 -8.89
N MET A 45 3.37 -1.95 -8.18
CA MET A 45 3.83 -2.85 -7.14
C MET A 45 3.67 -4.30 -7.60
N ILE A 46 4.58 -5.16 -7.19
CA ILE A 46 4.43 -6.61 -7.27
C ILE A 46 4.43 -7.12 -5.84
N TRP A 47 3.36 -7.78 -5.42
CA TRP A 47 3.33 -8.43 -4.12
C TRP A 47 3.35 -9.95 -4.28
N THR A 48 4.03 -10.64 -3.37
CA THR A 48 4.15 -12.10 -3.33
C THR A 48 3.90 -12.60 -1.92
N GLY A 49 2.99 -13.55 -1.75
CA GLY A 49 2.81 -14.23 -0.47
C GLY A 49 3.95 -15.23 -0.23
N VAL A 50 4.77 -14.95 0.76
CA VAL A 50 5.92 -15.77 1.16
C VAL A 50 5.47 -16.90 2.08
N SER A 51 4.55 -16.61 3.00
CA SER A 51 3.96 -17.59 3.91
C SER A 51 2.56 -17.16 4.36
N GLY A 52 1.83 -18.07 5.02
CA GLY A 52 0.44 -17.89 5.44
C GLY A 52 -0.56 -18.30 4.35
N ASP A 53 -1.75 -17.74 4.41
CA ASP A 53 -2.88 -18.10 3.54
C ASP A 53 -2.63 -17.76 2.06
N PHE A 54 -1.73 -16.81 1.82
CA PHE A 54 -1.37 -16.34 0.48
C PHE A 54 -0.07 -16.95 -0.06
N ALA A 55 0.49 -17.97 0.61
CA ALA A 55 1.77 -18.56 0.21
C ALA A 55 1.78 -19.00 -1.27
N GLY A 56 2.76 -18.51 -2.03
CA GLY A 56 2.91 -18.79 -3.46
C GLY A 56 2.07 -17.92 -4.39
N VAL A 57 1.15 -17.11 -3.86
CA VAL A 57 0.39 -16.13 -4.66
C VAL A 57 1.33 -14.99 -5.07
N ARG A 58 1.22 -14.54 -6.31
CA ARG A 58 1.97 -13.39 -6.83
C ARG A 58 1.07 -12.57 -7.74
N GLN A 59 1.02 -11.27 -7.50
CA GLN A 59 0.21 -10.34 -8.29
C GLN A 59 0.99 -9.08 -8.63
N LYS A 60 0.63 -8.46 -9.75
CA LYS A 60 1.18 -7.20 -10.24
C LYS A 60 0.06 -6.17 -10.26
N GLU A 61 0.26 -5.07 -9.53
CA GLU A 61 -0.72 -4.01 -9.36
C GLU A 61 -0.20 -2.73 -10.00
N SER A 62 -0.89 -2.23 -11.02
CA SER A 62 -0.49 -1.05 -11.82
C SER A 62 -1.15 0.25 -11.38
N THR A 63 -1.85 0.22 -10.25
CA THR A 63 -2.63 1.35 -9.69
C THR A 63 -1.97 1.94 -8.45
N LEU A 64 -0.70 1.59 -8.18
CA LEU A 64 0.05 2.03 -7.02
C LEU A 64 0.12 3.56 -6.96
N ARG A 65 -0.08 4.08 -5.75
CA ARG A 65 0.18 5.45 -5.36
C ARG A 65 0.90 5.45 -4.03
N VAL A 66 1.97 6.24 -3.95
CA VAL A 66 2.77 6.41 -2.74
C VAL A 66 2.77 7.89 -2.39
N PHE A 67 2.47 8.22 -1.15
CA PHE A 67 2.51 9.57 -0.61
C PHE A 67 3.47 9.60 0.56
N GLU A 68 4.48 10.47 0.52
CA GLU A 68 5.28 10.76 1.70
C GLU A 68 4.42 11.57 2.68
N THR A 69 4.35 11.11 3.92
CA THR A 69 3.57 11.73 5.01
C THR A 69 4.46 12.25 6.14
N GLY A 70 5.72 11.84 6.15
CA GLY A 70 6.76 12.32 7.05
C GLY A 70 8.09 11.60 6.77
N PRO A 71 9.17 11.92 7.50
CA PRO A 71 10.45 11.24 7.33
C PRO A 71 10.28 9.72 7.52
N ALA A 72 10.65 8.95 6.49
CA ALA A 72 10.48 7.49 6.44
C ALA A 72 9.04 6.97 6.46
N GLN A 73 8.04 7.85 6.44
CA GLN A 73 6.64 7.50 6.63
C GLN A 73 5.83 7.73 5.36
N TYR A 74 5.13 6.69 4.90
CA TYR A 74 4.43 6.70 3.63
C TYR A 74 3.01 6.16 3.78
N PHE A 75 2.08 6.79 3.07
CA PHE A 75 0.79 6.20 2.74
C PHE A 75 0.90 5.54 1.37
N VAL A 76 0.72 4.24 1.31
CA VAL A 76 0.80 3.41 0.11
C VAL A 76 -0.59 2.86 -0.19
N THR A 77 -1.05 2.98 -1.43
CA THR A 77 -2.36 2.47 -1.82
C THR A 77 -2.37 1.99 -3.26
N TRP A 78 -3.18 0.98 -3.54
CA TRP A 78 -3.45 0.46 -4.88
C TRP A 78 -4.85 -0.20 -4.88
N TYR A 79 -5.38 -0.45 -6.06
CA TYR A 79 -6.57 -1.27 -6.25
C TYR A 79 -6.12 -2.69 -6.59
N GLU A 80 -6.56 -3.68 -5.82
CA GLU A 80 -6.17 -5.07 -6.03
C GLU A 80 -7.02 -5.70 -7.14
N SER A 81 -6.38 -5.99 -8.27
CA SER A 81 -7.02 -6.45 -9.51
C SER A 81 -7.77 -7.78 -9.38
N GLY A 82 -7.57 -8.52 -8.27
CA GLY A 82 -8.20 -9.82 -7.98
C GLY A 82 -9.38 -9.78 -7.01
N THR A 83 -9.74 -8.62 -6.45
CA THR A 83 -10.82 -8.52 -5.45
C THR A 83 -12.15 -8.15 -6.12
N VAL A 84 -12.96 -9.14 -6.45
CA VAL A 84 -14.36 -8.90 -6.87
C VAL A 84 -15.24 -8.91 -5.63
N ALA A 85 -15.93 -7.82 -5.35
CA ALA A 85 -16.82 -7.74 -4.20
C ALA A 85 -18.17 -7.16 -4.59
N THR A 86 -19.23 -7.71 -3.98
CA THR A 86 -20.60 -7.23 -4.14
C THR A 86 -20.93 -6.29 -2.99
N ALA A 87 -21.29 -5.05 -3.30
CA ALA A 87 -21.76 -4.09 -2.32
C ALA A 87 -23.15 -4.47 -1.78
N ALA A 88 -23.54 -3.88 -0.65
CA ALA A 88 -24.80 -4.20 0.04
C ALA A 88 -26.06 -3.95 -0.81
N HIS A 89 -25.97 -3.15 -1.88
CA HIS A 89 -27.08 -2.88 -2.80
C HIS A 89 -26.96 -3.61 -4.15
N GLY A 90 -26.07 -4.60 -4.24
CA GLY A 90 -25.93 -5.51 -5.38
C GLY A 90 -24.98 -5.01 -6.48
N GLU A 91 -24.32 -3.87 -6.30
CA GLU A 91 -23.28 -3.42 -7.21
C GLU A 91 -22.06 -4.34 -7.14
N ILE A 92 -21.62 -4.83 -8.30
CA ILE A 92 -20.39 -5.60 -8.42
C ILE A 92 -19.26 -4.62 -8.75
N PHE A 93 -18.26 -4.54 -7.89
CA PHE A 93 -17.02 -3.82 -8.17
C PHE A 93 -15.97 -4.84 -8.60
N ASP A 94 -15.64 -4.83 -9.89
CA ASP A 94 -14.66 -5.72 -10.52
C ASP A 94 -13.25 -5.11 -10.61
N GLY A 95 -13.12 -3.81 -10.31
CA GLY A 95 -11.85 -3.09 -10.25
C GLY A 95 -11.12 -3.18 -8.91
N GLY A 96 -11.63 -3.94 -7.94
CA GLY A 96 -11.07 -4.04 -6.60
C GLY A 96 -11.43 -2.90 -5.66
N TYR A 97 -11.26 -3.14 -4.36
CA TYR A 97 -11.24 -2.06 -3.36
C TYR A 97 -9.82 -1.52 -3.18
N PRO A 98 -9.67 -0.25 -2.77
CA PRO A 98 -8.35 0.27 -2.45
C PRO A 98 -7.80 -0.44 -1.21
N ILE A 99 -6.61 -0.99 -1.35
CA ILE A 99 -5.77 -1.35 -0.22
C ILE A 99 -5.10 -0.09 0.29
N ALA A 100 -5.05 0.09 1.61
CA ALA A 100 -4.42 1.21 2.26
C ALA A 100 -3.36 0.72 3.23
N VAL A 101 -2.12 1.15 3.07
CA VAL A 101 -1.01 0.80 3.97
C VAL A 101 -0.36 2.08 4.48
N MET A 102 -0.34 2.23 5.80
CA MET A 102 0.49 3.23 6.46
C MET A 102 1.79 2.55 6.89
N ALA A 103 2.91 2.91 6.28
CA ALA A 103 4.22 2.31 6.54
C ALA A 103 5.19 3.34 7.11
N ASP A 104 5.84 3.01 8.22
CA ASP A 104 6.94 3.75 8.82
C ASP A 104 8.21 2.91 8.74
N PHE A 105 9.03 3.16 7.71
CA PHE A 105 10.30 2.45 7.49
C PHE A 105 11.40 2.88 8.46
N GLY A 106 11.22 3.99 9.19
CA GLY A 106 12.14 4.40 10.25
C GLY A 106 11.92 3.57 11.52
N LYS A 107 10.69 3.13 11.75
CA LYS A 107 10.32 2.23 12.86
C LYS A 107 10.15 0.77 12.45
N SER A 108 10.25 0.46 11.16
CA SER A 108 10.01 -0.87 10.59
C SER A 108 8.65 -1.45 10.95
N VAL A 109 7.60 -0.64 10.89
CA VAL A 109 6.21 -1.05 11.17
C VAL A 109 5.25 -0.56 10.11
N ALA A 110 4.17 -1.29 9.90
CA ALA A 110 3.08 -0.88 9.03
C ALA A 110 1.71 -1.25 9.61
N THR A 111 0.67 -0.64 9.07
CA THR A 111 -0.72 -1.09 9.24
C THR A 111 -1.39 -1.09 7.88
N ALA A 112 -1.94 -2.24 7.50
CA ALA A 112 -2.74 -2.38 6.29
C ALA A 112 -4.22 -2.40 6.65
N ALA A 113 -5.04 -1.78 5.80
CA ALA A 113 -6.48 -1.83 5.85
C ALA A 113 -7.00 -2.19 4.45
N TYR A 114 -7.85 -3.21 4.37
CA TYR A 114 -8.42 -3.65 3.10
C TYR A 114 -9.74 -4.40 3.26
N THR A 115 -10.40 -4.57 2.12
CA THR A 115 -11.65 -5.31 1.99
C THR A 115 -11.43 -6.51 1.08
N ASN A 116 -11.82 -7.68 1.57
CA ASN A 116 -11.73 -8.93 0.81
C ASN A 116 -13.12 -9.56 0.65
N PRO A 117 -13.34 -10.30 -0.46
CA PRO A 117 -14.58 -11.05 -0.64
C PRO A 117 -14.66 -12.23 0.35
N ARG A 118 -15.88 -12.54 0.76
CA ARG A 118 -16.24 -13.77 1.47
C ARG A 118 -16.75 -14.81 0.47
N GLU A 119 -16.65 -16.08 0.84
CA GLU A 119 -17.15 -17.20 0.03
C GLU A 119 -18.66 -17.12 -0.24
N ASP A 120 -19.41 -16.47 0.65
CA ASP A 120 -20.86 -16.23 0.50
C ASP A 120 -21.21 -15.07 -0.45
N GLY A 121 -20.22 -14.48 -1.12
CA GLY A 121 -20.37 -13.32 -2.00
C GLY A 121 -20.44 -11.98 -1.25
N GLY A 122 -20.37 -11.99 0.09
CA GLY A 122 -20.24 -10.80 0.91
C GLY A 122 -18.80 -10.27 0.95
N GLN A 123 -18.55 -9.33 1.86
CA GLN A 123 -17.23 -8.73 2.09
C GLN A 123 -16.88 -8.72 3.57
N TYR A 124 -15.59 -8.73 3.88
CA TYR A 124 -15.07 -8.46 5.23
C TYR A 124 -14.02 -7.36 5.18
N PHE A 125 -13.87 -6.66 6.31
CA PHE A 125 -12.88 -5.59 6.49
C PHE A 125 -11.80 -6.10 7.42
N LEU A 126 -10.55 -5.85 7.04
CA LEU A 126 -9.40 -6.27 7.81
C LEU A 126 -8.51 -5.06 8.06
N VAL A 127 -8.07 -4.92 9.32
CA VAL A 127 -6.99 -4.02 9.72
C VAL A 127 -5.96 -4.89 10.41
N ASP A 128 -4.72 -4.86 9.91
CA ASP A 128 -3.65 -5.71 10.42
C ASP A 128 -2.33 -4.96 10.48
N GLN A 129 -1.59 -5.22 11.56
CA GLN A 129 -0.31 -4.60 11.82
C GLN A 129 0.80 -5.51 11.31
N ALA A 130 1.88 -4.92 10.81
CA ALA A 130 3.03 -5.67 10.36
C ALA A 130 4.34 -5.07 10.89
N THR A 131 5.35 -5.91 11.04
CA THR A 131 6.75 -5.45 11.03
C THR A 131 7.32 -5.53 9.62
N ILE A 132 8.29 -4.67 9.32
CA ILE A 132 8.91 -4.56 7.99
C ILE A 132 10.35 -5.07 8.05
N GLU A 133 10.68 -5.99 7.16
CA GLU A 133 12.05 -6.44 6.90
C GLU A 133 12.46 -5.99 5.50
N ILE A 134 13.47 -5.13 5.41
CA ILE A 134 13.96 -4.64 4.12
C ILE A 134 14.92 -5.67 3.52
N LEU A 135 14.63 -6.13 2.30
CA LEU A 135 15.44 -7.09 1.56
C LEU A 135 16.43 -6.36 0.64
N ASP A 136 15.93 -5.42 -0.16
CA ASP A 136 16.72 -4.61 -1.09
C ASP A 136 16.35 -3.14 -0.95
N LYS A 137 17.36 -2.26 -0.97
CA LYS A 137 17.20 -0.80 -0.94
C LYS A 137 17.56 -0.21 -2.29
N PRO A 138 16.77 0.76 -2.83
CA PRO A 138 17.18 1.46 -4.03
C PRO A 138 18.43 2.30 -3.80
N HIS A 139 19.18 2.55 -4.88
CA HIS A 139 20.38 3.36 -4.81
C HIS A 139 20.04 4.80 -4.38
N GLY A 140 20.65 5.27 -3.28
CA GLY A 140 20.35 6.60 -2.71
C GLY A 140 19.08 6.65 -1.85
N TRP A 141 18.53 5.49 -1.46
CA TRP A 141 17.45 5.41 -0.48
C TRP A 141 17.83 6.18 0.80
N PRO A 142 16.92 7.01 1.37
CA PRO A 142 17.27 7.85 2.49
C PRO A 142 17.74 7.02 3.68
N SER A 143 18.88 7.41 4.27
CA SER A 143 19.25 6.93 5.59
C SER A 143 18.29 7.56 6.59
N PHE A 144 17.37 6.77 7.13
CA PHE A 144 16.51 7.23 8.20
C PHE A 144 17.31 7.27 9.50
N PRO A 145 17.14 8.31 10.33
CA PRO A 145 17.74 8.31 11.66
C PRO A 145 17.24 7.08 12.43
N GLU A 146 18.16 6.34 13.04
CA GLU A 146 17.82 5.25 13.96
C GLU A 146 16.83 5.77 15.01
N PRO A 147 15.82 4.96 15.40
CA PRO A 147 14.93 5.32 16.49
C PRO A 147 15.77 5.71 17.70
N ARG A 148 15.55 6.91 18.25
CA ARG A 148 16.13 7.26 19.56
C ARG A 148 15.47 6.34 20.58
N SER A 149 16.27 5.44 21.15
CA SER A 149 15.93 4.55 22.27
C SER A 149 15.38 5.32 23.46
#